data_AF-A0A3C1Z3J1-F1
#
_entry.id   AF-A0A3C1Z3J1-F1
#
_cell.length_a   1.000
_cell.length_b   1.000
_cell.length_c   1.000
_cell.angle_alpha   90.00
_cell.angle_beta   90.00
_cell.angle_gamma   90.00
#
_symmetry.space_group_name_H-M   'P 1'
#
loop_
_entity.id
_entity.type
_entity.pdbx_description
1 polymer ?
#
loop_
_entity_poly.entity_id
_entity_poly.type
_entity_poly.pdbx_seq_one_letter_code
_entity_poly.pdbx_strand_id
1 'polypeptide(L)'
;MTNLIAIPLFLSSADPILANVMASLPSYDYSGSIGWAQPMADSYLIGQIILDRAAALSRQPSDEGVLIVGFGATDQNNERAMQGDLKKLADYLGRYHHFRETQQVVYYDRAAPEAEERNRVADSLITHMAAKKGRALAVMASLGPKFDHGMSLMSRMKTQFREIDVVLSDEELLPHPNVLRWLKKTANAYQPAAASEVGVVIMPHGANQVWNDAVEQMVAPLRATYAIEMAFGMGDARILQEAVSNLEARHMRKIVFVRLYALTRHLKERTDYILGLTDSPTAMGHGGHDTTGTYPPQVRTAAQFETVGGYEETSDVARILHERIVEISTAPADETVFLVAHGEKLDEDDAKWRALINAHIETLKQDPHCAQLKAIRAATVREDWPDKRDKAVKDIRDMIETASQTGRALLIADRLHGSGPYPKLFQGLDYTLNDKGLAHPVLTGWLRTAIDRAAATLTAPRATPSR
;
A
#
# COMPACT_ATOMS: atom_id res chain seq x y z
N MET A 1 -12.20 14.53 -31.36
CA MET A 1 -11.13 13.56 -31.69
C MET A 1 -11.05 12.56 -30.56
N THR A 2 -11.06 11.26 -30.86
CA THR A 2 -11.00 10.20 -29.84
C THR A 2 -9.54 9.93 -29.47
N ASN A 3 -9.23 9.82 -28.19
CA ASN A 3 -7.91 9.36 -27.74
C ASN A 3 -8.00 7.86 -27.46
N LEU A 4 -7.14 7.07 -28.10
CA LEU A 4 -7.06 5.63 -27.89
C LEU A 4 -5.90 5.33 -26.95
N ILE A 5 -6.09 4.37 -26.04
CA ILE A 5 -5.00 3.80 -25.25
C ILE A 5 -4.83 2.35 -25.67
N ALA A 6 -3.69 2.05 -26.28
CA ALA A 6 -3.28 0.69 -26.57
C ALA A 6 -2.65 0.07 -25.32
N ILE A 7 -3.16 -1.09 -24.90
CA ILE A 7 -2.61 -1.87 -23.80
C ILE A 7 -1.81 -3.03 -24.44
N PRO A 8 -0.47 -2.96 -24.47
CA PRO A 8 0.32 -3.98 -25.10
C PRO A 8 0.33 -5.24 -24.24
N LEU A 9 -0.29 -6.33 -24.71
CA LEU A 9 -0.17 -7.66 -24.09
C LEU A 9 1.22 -8.25 -24.40
N PHE A 10 2.25 -7.57 -23.91
CA PHE A 10 3.66 -7.92 -24.08
C PHE A 10 4.36 -7.79 -22.74
N LEU A 11 5.31 -8.69 -22.50
CA LEU A 11 6.06 -8.64 -21.25
C LEU A 11 6.92 -7.38 -21.13
N SER A 12 7.60 -7.05 -22.22
CA SER A 12 8.56 -5.95 -22.30
C SER A 12 8.16 -4.97 -23.39
N SER A 13 8.44 -3.68 -23.17
CA SER A 13 8.34 -2.66 -24.23
C SER A 13 9.44 -2.79 -25.30
N ALA A 14 10.49 -3.56 -25.00
CA ALA A 14 11.58 -3.86 -25.92
C ALA A 14 11.29 -5.08 -26.82
N ASP A 15 10.10 -5.68 -26.73
CA ASP A 15 9.71 -6.75 -27.64
C ASP A 15 9.78 -6.26 -29.10
N PRO A 16 10.54 -6.93 -29.99
CA PRO A 16 10.75 -6.46 -31.36
C PRO A 16 9.46 -6.34 -32.19
N ILE A 17 8.48 -7.22 -31.95
CA ILE A 17 7.18 -7.15 -32.64
C ILE A 17 6.44 -5.91 -32.17
N LEU A 18 6.38 -5.67 -30.87
CA LEU A 18 5.74 -4.46 -30.32
C LEU A 18 6.44 -3.19 -30.81
N ALA A 19 7.77 -3.14 -30.78
CA ALA A 19 8.55 -1.99 -31.24
C ALA A 19 8.25 -1.65 -32.71
N ASN A 20 8.18 -2.67 -33.57
CA ASN A 20 7.83 -2.50 -34.98
C ASN A 20 6.40 -1.99 -35.17
N VAL A 21 5.43 -2.52 -34.40
CA VAL A 21 4.04 -2.05 -34.44
C VAL A 21 3.95 -0.59 -34.00
N MET A 22 4.61 -0.22 -32.90
CA MET A 22 4.63 1.16 -32.39
C MET A 22 5.22 2.13 -33.40
N ALA A 23 6.36 1.78 -34.03
CA ALA A 23 7.02 2.61 -35.03
C ALA A 23 6.19 2.76 -36.32
N SER A 24 5.41 1.73 -36.68
CA SER A 24 4.59 1.73 -37.89
C SER A 24 3.22 2.37 -37.68
N LEU A 25 2.74 2.48 -36.45
CA LEU A 25 1.38 2.95 -36.16
C LEU A 25 1.04 4.35 -36.70
N PRO A 26 1.97 5.34 -36.70
CA PRO A 26 1.71 6.65 -37.31
C PRO A 26 1.46 6.62 -38.82
N SER A 27 1.75 5.51 -39.51
CA SER A 27 1.48 5.36 -40.95
C SER A 27 0.00 5.11 -41.26
N TYR A 28 -0.83 4.81 -40.26
CA TYR A 28 -2.27 4.63 -40.42
C TYR A 28 -2.99 5.99 -40.32
N ASP A 29 -3.96 6.23 -41.21
CA ASP A 29 -4.76 7.45 -41.24
C ASP A 29 -5.77 7.48 -40.07
N TYR A 30 -5.27 7.84 -38.89
CA TYR A 30 -6.05 8.02 -37.68
C TYR A 30 -6.02 9.48 -37.24
N SER A 31 -7.17 10.15 -37.27
CA SER A 31 -7.31 11.58 -36.96
C SER A 31 -7.27 11.91 -35.45
N GLY A 32 -6.93 10.95 -34.58
CA GLY A 32 -6.85 11.11 -33.13
C GLY A 32 -5.45 10.83 -32.59
N SER A 33 -5.29 10.77 -31.25
CA SER A 33 -4.04 10.36 -30.62
C SER A 33 -4.09 8.91 -30.13
N ILE A 34 -2.97 8.21 -30.20
CA ILE A 34 -2.81 6.86 -29.66
C ILE A 34 -1.72 6.90 -28.59
N GLY A 35 -2.11 6.70 -27.34
CA GLY A 35 -1.20 6.51 -26.22
C GLY A 35 -0.95 5.02 -25.96
N TRP A 36 0.20 4.70 -25.40
CA TRP A 36 0.57 3.33 -25.03
C TRP A 36 0.66 3.19 -23.52
N ALA A 37 -0.02 2.18 -22.97
CA ALA A 37 0.13 1.81 -21.58
C ALA A 37 1.47 1.10 -21.32
N GLN A 38 1.88 1.05 -20.05
CA GLN A 38 3.09 0.34 -19.66
C GLN A 38 2.99 -1.17 -19.94
N PRO A 39 4.12 -1.84 -20.24
CA PRO A 39 4.15 -3.28 -20.46
C PRO A 39 3.87 -4.07 -19.17
N MET A 40 3.66 -5.38 -19.31
CA MET A 40 3.30 -6.25 -18.19
C MET A 40 4.38 -6.27 -17.08
N ALA A 41 5.67 -6.25 -17.42
CA ALA A 41 6.76 -6.36 -16.44
C ALA A 41 6.80 -5.25 -15.39
N ASP A 42 6.15 -4.10 -15.65
CA ASP A 42 6.07 -2.99 -14.70
C ASP A 42 4.97 -3.16 -13.65
N SER A 43 4.15 -4.20 -13.74
CA SER A 43 3.08 -4.45 -12.79
C SER A 43 3.44 -5.51 -11.75
N TYR A 44 3.26 -5.18 -10.47
CA TYR A 44 3.36 -6.15 -9.38
C TYR A 44 2.43 -7.37 -9.55
N LEU A 45 1.29 -7.21 -10.23
CA LEU A 45 0.37 -8.32 -10.52
C LEU A 45 1.02 -9.39 -11.39
N ILE A 46 1.99 -9.01 -12.23
CA ILE A 46 2.78 -9.90 -13.08
C ILE A 46 3.93 -10.52 -12.28
N GLY A 47 4.55 -9.75 -11.38
CA GLY A 47 5.46 -10.29 -10.36
C GLY A 47 4.80 -11.39 -9.52
N GLN A 48 3.54 -11.22 -9.14
CA GLN A 48 2.76 -12.24 -8.42
C GLN A 48 2.52 -13.51 -9.24
N ILE A 49 2.46 -13.44 -10.58
CA ILE A 49 2.39 -14.66 -11.41
C ILE A 49 3.68 -15.45 -11.22
N ILE A 50 4.84 -14.79 -11.34
CA ILE A 50 6.13 -15.46 -11.17
C ILE A 50 6.26 -16.03 -9.75
N LEU A 51 5.80 -15.30 -8.74
CA LEU A 51 5.72 -15.78 -7.37
C LEU A 51 4.87 -17.05 -7.25
N ASP A 52 3.64 -17.03 -7.75
CA ASP A 52 2.70 -18.16 -7.68
C ASP A 52 3.26 -19.39 -8.43
N ARG A 53 3.88 -19.18 -9.60
CA ARG A 53 4.51 -20.26 -10.37
C ARG A 53 5.72 -20.84 -9.66
N ALA A 54 6.62 -20.01 -9.13
CA ALA A 54 7.79 -20.48 -8.41
C ALA A 54 7.38 -21.25 -7.14
N ALA A 55 6.41 -20.72 -6.38
CA ALA A 55 5.88 -21.36 -5.17
C ALA A 55 5.25 -22.73 -5.46
N ALA A 56 4.56 -22.89 -6.61
CA ALA A 56 3.99 -24.18 -7.01
C ALA A 56 5.05 -25.25 -7.34
N LEU A 57 6.25 -24.86 -7.76
CA LEU A 57 7.36 -25.79 -8.08
C LEU A 57 8.29 -26.05 -6.90
N SER A 58 8.43 -25.06 -6.03
CA SER A 58 9.38 -25.05 -4.93
C SER A 58 9.00 -26.05 -3.84
N ARG A 59 10.02 -26.68 -3.25
CA ARG A 59 9.86 -27.53 -2.05
C ARG A 59 10.64 -26.96 -0.87
N GLN A 60 11.84 -26.45 -1.14
CA GLN A 60 12.72 -25.85 -0.13
C GLN A 60 13.49 -24.69 -0.78
N PRO A 61 12.96 -23.46 -0.78
CA PRO A 61 13.53 -22.34 -1.54
C PRO A 61 15.03 -22.14 -1.32
N SER A 62 15.52 -22.25 -0.07
CA SER A 62 16.93 -22.02 0.29
C SER A 62 17.93 -22.90 -0.45
N ASP A 63 17.49 -24.06 -0.95
CA ASP A 63 18.35 -25.06 -1.60
C ASP A 63 18.15 -25.06 -3.13
N GLU A 64 17.24 -24.21 -3.63
CA GLU A 64 16.75 -24.22 -5.01
C GLU A 64 17.23 -22.98 -5.77
N GLY A 65 17.66 -23.18 -7.02
CA GLY A 65 17.95 -22.10 -7.96
C GLY A 65 16.74 -21.85 -8.87
N VAL A 66 16.44 -20.58 -9.17
CA VAL A 66 15.34 -20.21 -10.07
C VAL A 66 15.87 -19.48 -11.31
N LEU A 67 15.51 -19.96 -12.49
CA LEU A 67 15.65 -19.26 -13.76
C LEU A 67 14.30 -18.69 -14.19
N ILE A 68 14.24 -17.38 -14.37
CA ILE A 68 13.11 -16.73 -15.03
C ILE A 68 13.40 -16.65 -16.52
N VAL A 69 12.58 -17.34 -17.32
CA VAL A 69 12.82 -17.55 -18.75
C VAL A 69 11.90 -16.67 -19.59
N GLY A 70 12.47 -15.70 -20.28
CA GLY A 70 11.82 -14.91 -21.33
C GLY A 70 12.13 -15.42 -22.74
N PHE A 71 11.43 -14.86 -23.73
CA PHE A 71 11.57 -15.22 -25.13
C PHE A 71 11.26 -14.00 -26.01
N GLY A 72 11.90 -13.89 -27.16
CA GLY A 72 11.53 -12.96 -28.23
C GLY A 72 12.64 -12.00 -28.66
N ALA A 73 13.84 -12.10 -28.09
CA ALA A 73 14.95 -11.24 -28.49
C ALA A 73 15.35 -11.48 -29.96
N THR A 74 15.76 -10.43 -30.66
CA THR A 74 16.29 -10.52 -32.03
C THR A 74 17.67 -9.92 -32.17
N ASP A 75 18.13 -9.16 -31.18
CA ASP A 75 19.45 -8.58 -31.11
C ASP A 75 19.86 -8.36 -29.63
N GLN A 76 21.11 -7.99 -29.42
CA GLN A 76 21.65 -7.81 -28.07
C GLN A 76 21.05 -6.62 -27.31
N ASN A 77 20.53 -5.60 -28.01
CA ASN A 77 19.96 -4.42 -27.36
C ASN A 77 18.59 -4.77 -26.75
N ASN A 78 17.72 -5.40 -27.52
CA ASN A 78 16.42 -5.84 -27.00
C ASN A 78 16.56 -6.97 -25.98
N GLU A 79 17.52 -7.89 -26.15
CA GLU A 79 17.85 -8.89 -25.12
C GLU A 79 18.19 -8.23 -23.78
N ARG A 80 19.10 -7.25 -23.74
CA ARG A 80 19.49 -6.57 -22.49
C ARG A 80 18.31 -5.86 -21.82
N ALA A 81 17.46 -5.21 -22.61
CA ALA A 81 16.27 -4.53 -22.09
C ALA A 81 15.27 -5.54 -21.50
N MET A 82 15.01 -6.64 -22.22
CA MET A 82 14.14 -7.72 -21.74
C MET A 82 14.71 -8.41 -20.49
N GLN A 83 16.04 -8.59 -20.40
CA GLN A 83 16.70 -9.08 -19.17
C GLN A 83 16.46 -8.13 -17.98
N GLY A 84 16.48 -6.81 -18.20
CA GLY A 84 16.13 -5.83 -17.19
C GLY A 84 14.70 -5.98 -16.69
N ASP A 85 13.75 -6.23 -17.59
CA ASP A 85 12.35 -6.48 -17.23
C ASP A 85 12.16 -7.80 -16.47
N LEU A 86 12.84 -8.88 -16.88
CA LEU A 86 12.86 -10.13 -16.13
C LEU A 86 13.51 -9.96 -14.74
N LYS A 87 14.51 -9.08 -14.62
CA LYS A 87 15.14 -8.78 -13.33
C LYS A 87 14.15 -8.15 -12.36
N LYS A 88 13.25 -7.26 -12.81
CA LYS A 88 12.18 -6.72 -11.95
C LYS A 88 11.31 -7.83 -11.36
N LEU A 89 10.97 -8.84 -12.15
CA LEU A 89 10.20 -10.00 -11.69
C LEU A 89 11.01 -10.89 -10.74
N ALA A 90 12.31 -11.05 -10.98
CA ALA A 90 13.23 -11.73 -10.07
C ALA A 90 13.31 -11.02 -8.71
N ASP A 91 13.45 -9.69 -8.74
CA ASP A 91 13.51 -8.86 -7.54
C ASP A 91 12.19 -8.97 -6.76
N TYR A 92 11.05 -9.01 -7.46
CA TYR A 92 9.74 -9.25 -6.83
C TYR A 92 9.68 -10.61 -6.12
N LEU A 93 10.14 -11.67 -6.78
CA LEU A 93 10.20 -13.02 -6.18
C LEU A 93 11.05 -13.03 -4.91
N GLY A 94 12.20 -12.34 -4.94
CA GLY A 94 13.13 -12.21 -3.82
C GLY A 94 12.56 -11.49 -2.59
N ARG A 95 11.46 -10.72 -2.73
CA ARG A 95 10.76 -10.08 -1.60
C ARG A 95 10.05 -11.10 -0.70
N TYR A 96 9.64 -12.24 -1.25
CA TYR A 96 8.77 -13.22 -0.58
C TYR A 96 9.43 -14.58 -0.37
N HIS A 97 10.41 -14.94 -1.20
CA HIS A 97 11.14 -16.20 -1.07
C HIS A 97 12.65 -15.98 -1.24
N HIS A 98 13.42 -16.58 -0.34
CA HIS A 98 14.88 -16.58 -0.39
C HIS A 98 15.38 -17.84 -1.09
N PHE A 99 15.42 -17.80 -2.42
CA PHE A 99 16.03 -18.86 -3.22
C PHE A 99 17.56 -18.83 -3.12
N ARG A 100 18.22 -19.98 -3.30
CA ARG A 100 19.69 -20.09 -3.32
C ARG A 100 20.32 -19.12 -4.32
N GLU A 101 19.71 -19.04 -5.49
CA GLU A 101 20.05 -18.06 -6.53
C GLU A 101 18.83 -17.82 -7.42
N THR A 102 18.75 -16.63 -8.01
CA THR A 102 17.74 -16.31 -9.03
C THR A 102 18.44 -15.63 -10.21
N GLN A 103 18.23 -16.17 -11.41
CA GLN A 103 18.81 -15.65 -12.65
C GLN A 103 17.72 -15.46 -13.70
N GLN A 104 18.04 -14.68 -14.73
CA GLN A 104 17.16 -14.40 -15.85
C GLN A 104 17.82 -14.86 -17.13
N VAL A 105 17.02 -15.36 -18.07
CA VAL A 105 17.50 -15.75 -19.39
C VAL A 105 16.46 -15.38 -20.43
N VAL A 106 16.91 -14.90 -21.60
CA VAL A 106 16.04 -14.53 -22.71
C VAL A 106 16.42 -15.36 -23.92
N TYR A 107 15.48 -16.14 -24.43
CA TYR A 107 15.63 -16.84 -25.70
C TYR A 107 15.39 -15.89 -26.87
N TYR A 108 16.18 -16.08 -27.92
CA TYR A 108 16.03 -15.39 -29.19
C TYR A 108 14.96 -16.05 -30.05
N ASP A 109 14.24 -15.24 -30.81
CA ASP A 109 13.41 -15.71 -31.91
C ASP A 109 14.27 -16.44 -32.94
N ARG A 110 13.77 -17.56 -33.49
CA ARG A 110 14.53 -18.40 -34.43
C ARG A 110 14.88 -17.69 -35.73
N ALA A 111 14.11 -16.68 -36.12
CA ALA A 111 14.37 -15.89 -37.33
C ALA A 111 15.50 -14.86 -37.11
N ALA A 112 15.97 -14.65 -35.88
CA ALA A 112 17.03 -13.70 -35.60
C ALA A 112 18.40 -14.18 -36.13
N PRO A 113 19.26 -13.29 -36.65
CA PRO A 113 20.55 -13.66 -37.26
C PRO A 113 21.48 -14.51 -36.39
N GLU A 114 21.46 -14.30 -35.07
CA GLU A 114 22.34 -14.98 -34.10
C GLU A 114 21.57 -15.97 -33.19
N ALA A 115 20.33 -16.32 -33.55
CA ALA A 115 19.43 -17.05 -32.67
C ALA A 115 20.03 -18.35 -32.13
N GLU A 116 20.70 -19.13 -32.97
CA GLU A 116 21.26 -20.42 -32.59
C GLU A 116 22.37 -20.27 -31.52
N GLU A 117 23.33 -19.37 -31.75
CA GLU A 117 24.42 -19.12 -30.80
C GLU A 117 23.88 -18.60 -29.46
N ARG A 118 23.00 -17.59 -29.50
CA ARG A 118 22.44 -16.96 -28.29
C ARG A 118 21.54 -17.93 -27.52
N ASN A 119 20.77 -18.76 -28.22
CA ASN A 119 19.96 -19.80 -27.57
C ASN A 119 20.81 -20.90 -26.94
N ARG A 120 21.96 -21.27 -27.52
CA ARG A 120 22.90 -22.20 -26.86
C ARG A 120 23.49 -21.62 -25.57
N VAL A 121 23.71 -20.31 -25.51
CA VAL A 121 24.12 -19.62 -24.27
C VAL A 121 23.01 -19.72 -23.23
N ALA A 122 21.75 -19.47 -23.62
CA ALA A 122 20.59 -19.63 -22.75
C ALA A 122 20.46 -21.07 -22.21
N ASP A 123 20.61 -22.07 -23.08
CA ASP A 123 20.57 -23.48 -22.72
C ASP A 123 21.70 -23.86 -21.75
N SER A 124 22.88 -23.28 -21.96
CA SER A 124 24.03 -23.46 -21.08
C SER A 124 23.73 -22.93 -19.69
N LEU A 125 23.14 -21.75 -19.54
CA LEU A 125 22.77 -21.19 -18.23
C LEU A 125 21.82 -22.10 -17.46
N ILE A 126 20.80 -22.64 -18.14
CA ILE A 126 19.83 -23.57 -17.53
C ILE A 126 20.54 -24.86 -17.08
N THR A 127 21.35 -25.45 -17.96
CA THR A 127 22.09 -26.69 -17.67
C THR A 127 23.10 -26.50 -16.54
N HIS A 128 23.79 -25.36 -16.49
CA HIS A 128 24.73 -25.04 -15.42
C HIS A 128 24.02 -24.88 -14.08
N MET A 129 22.83 -24.28 -14.04
CA MET A 129 22.06 -24.20 -12.79
C MET A 129 21.58 -25.58 -12.33
N ALA A 130 21.12 -26.43 -13.26
CA ALA A 130 20.69 -27.80 -12.98
C ALA A 130 21.84 -28.69 -12.49
N ALA A 131 23.08 -28.44 -12.93
CA ALA A 131 24.25 -29.19 -12.50
C ALA A 131 24.72 -28.82 -11.07
N LYS A 132 24.27 -27.69 -10.51
CA LYS A 132 24.63 -27.29 -9.14
C LYS A 132 23.87 -28.13 -8.12
N LYS A 133 24.44 -28.31 -6.93
CA LYS A 133 23.79 -29.03 -5.82
C LYS A 133 22.47 -28.36 -5.42
N GLY A 134 21.36 -29.10 -5.48
CA GLY A 134 20.01 -28.64 -5.16
C GLY A 134 19.13 -28.57 -6.41
N ARG A 135 17.83 -28.30 -6.28
CA ARG A 135 16.93 -28.33 -7.46
C ARG A 135 17.06 -27.05 -8.28
N ALA A 136 16.96 -27.16 -9.60
CA ALA A 136 16.79 -26.01 -10.49
C ALA A 136 15.34 -25.91 -10.95
N LEU A 137 14.76 -24.71 -10.85
CA LEU A 137 13.41 -24.38 -11.29
C LEU A 137 13.50 -23.42 -12.47
N ALA A 138 12.75 -23.67 -13.53
CA ALA A 138 12.65 -22.77 -14.68
C ALA A 138 11.22 -22.25 -14.80
N VAL A 139 11.02 -20.98 -14.46
CA VAL A 139 9.72 -20.30 -14.46
C VAL A 139 9.57 -19.48 -15.73
N MET A 140 8.54 -19.82 -16.50
CA MET A 140 8.34 -19.28 -17.84
C MET A 140 7.62 -17.93 -17.80
N ALA A 141 8.39 -16.86 -17.95
CA ALA A 141 7.93 -15.48 -18.06
C ALA A 141 7.90 -15.05 -19.54
N SER A 142 7.07 -15.70 -20.35
CA SER A 142 6.97 -15.39 -21.78
C SER A 142 5.55 -15.52 -22.31
N LEU A 143 5.34 -14.99 -23.51
CA LEU A 143 4.18 -15.22 -24.37
C LEU A 143 4.68 -15.88 -25.67
N GLY A 144 5.42 -16.98 -25.52
CA GLY A 144 6.16 -17.61 -26.61
C GLY A 144 5.24 -18.18 -27.71
N PRO A 145 5.83 -18.64 -28.83
CA PRO A 145 5.07 -19.22 -29.94
C PRO A 145 4.20 -20.41 -29.49
N LYS A 146 2.96 -20.42 -29.96
CA LYS A 146 1.93 -21.46 -29.72
C LYS A 146 1.18 -21.74 -31.02
N PHE A 147 1.83 -22.43 -31.96
CA PHE A 147 1.22 -22.75 -33.26
C PHE A 147 0.18 -23.87 -33.13
N ASP A 148 0.50 -24.91 -32.37
CA ASP A 148 -0.43 -25.95 -31.91
C ASP A 148 0.07 -26.54 -30.56
N HIS A 149 -0.61 -27.58 -30.04
CA HIS A 149 -0.23 -28.21 -28.77
C HIS A 149 1.19 -28.79 -28.76
N GLY A 150 1.68 -29.33 -29.89
CA GLY A 150 3.01 -29.92 -30.01
C GLY A 150 4.11 -28.91 -30.37
N MET A 151 3.75 -27.84 -31.08
CA MET A 151 4.61 -26.78 -31.59
C MET A 151 4.50 -25.50 -30.75
N SER A 152 4.65 -25.65 -29.44
CA SER A 152 4.75 -24.53 -28.49
C SER A 152 6.17 -24.40 -27.93
N LEU A 153 6.55 -23.18 -27.49
CA LEU A 153 7.79 -22.95 -26.75
C LEU A 153 7.92 -23.89 -25.55
N MET A 154 6.84 -24.06 -24.79
CA MET A 154 6.74 -24.99 -23.67
C MET A 154 7.03 -26.44 -24.05
N SER A 155 6.36 -26.96 -25.08
CA SER A 155 6.55 -28.34 -25.56
C SER A 155 8.01 -28.58 -25.98
N ARG A 156 8.59 -27.61 -26.69
CA ARG A 156 10.00 -27.65 -27.09
C ARG A 156 10.92 -27.70 -25.86
N MET A 157 10.74 -26.80 -24.90
CA MET A 157 11.59 -26.76 -23.70
C MET A 157 11.45 -28.02 -22.85
N LYS A 158 10.22 -28.52 -22.65
CA LYS A 158 9.99 -29.80 -21.96
C LYS A 158 10.71 -30.96 -22.65
N THR A 159 10.69 -31.00 -23.99
CA THR A 159 11.41 -32.02 -24.78
C THR A 159 12.92 -31.87 -24.65
N GLN A 160 13.42 -30.64 -24.74
CA GLN A 160 14.84 -30.32 -24.74
C GLN A 160 15.51 -30.61 -23.39
N PHE A 161 14.82 -30.31 -22.28
CA PHE A 161 15.36 -30.47 -20.93
C PHE A 161 14.87 -31.75 -20.22
N ARG A 162 14.25 -32.70 -20.93
CA ARG A 162 13.69 -33.93 -20.35
C ARG A 162 14.72 -34.77 -19.58
N GLU A 163 15.96 -34.81 -20.05
CA GLU A 163 17.05 -35.60 -19.46
C GLU A 163 17.90 -34.77 -18.47
N ILE A 164 17.51 -33.52 -18.19
CA ILE A 164 18.22 -32.60 -17.30
C ILE A 164 17.38 -32.41 -16.03
N ASP A 165 18.01 -32.37 -14.86
CA ASP A 165 17.34 -32.18 -13.56
C ASP A 165 16.91 -30.72 -13.36
N VAL A 166 16.00 -30.25 -14.22
CA VAL A 166 15.36 -28.93 -14.14
C VAL A 166 13.84 -29.10 -14.15
N VAL A 167 13.18 -28.45 -13.20
CA VAL A 167 11.72 -28.48 -13.08
C VAL A 167 11.17 -27.25 -13.79
N LEU A 168 10.55 -27.46 -14.95
CA LEU A 168 9.89 -26.40 -15.72
C LEU A 168 8.51 -26.10 -15.14
N SER A 169 8.10 -24.82 -15.16
CA SER A 169 6.71 -24.46 -14.88
C SER A 169 5.76 -25.11 -15.90
N ASP A 170 4.57 -25.51 -15.46
CA ASP A 170 3.61 -26.15 -16.37
C ASP A 170 2.96 -25.19 -17.35
N GLU A 171 2.91 -23.92 -16.97
CA GLU A 171 2.32 -22.83 -17.74
C GLU A 171 3.30 -21.66 -17.83
N GLU A 172 3.09 -20.82 -18.84
CA GLU A 172 3.79 -19.53 -18.99
C GLU A 172 3.07 -18.44 -18.15
N LEU A 173 3.17 -17.18 -18.58
CA LEU A 173 2.39 -16.07 -17.99
C LEU A 173 0.87 -16.27 -18.14
N LEU A 174 0.46 -16.95 -19.21
CA LEU A 174 -0.93 -17.25 -19.54
C LEU A 174 -1.16 -18.76 -19.62
N PRO A 175 -2.26 -19.28 -19.04
CA PRO A 175 -3.33 -18.53 -18.36
C PRO A 175 -2.99 -18.18 -16.91
N HIS A 176 -3.34 -16.98 -16.43
CA HIS A 176 -3.33 -16.68 -15.00
C HIS A 176 -4.35 -15.57 -14.68
N PRO A 177 -5.13 -15.66 -13.59
CA PRO A 177 -6.14 -14.64 -13.25
C PRO A 177 -5.57 -13.22 -13.12
N ASN A 178 -4.31 -13.08 -12.69
CA ASN A 178 -3.66 -11.77 -12.59
C ASN A 178 -3.41 -11.09 -13.93
N VAL A 179 -3.35 -11.80 -15.06
CA VAL A 179 -3.24 -11.12 -16.37
C VAL A 179 -4.55 -10.37 -16.67
N LEU A 180 -5.71 -11.00 -16.41
CA LEU A 180 -6.99 -10.31 -16.55
C LEU A 180 -7.13 -9.16 -15.55
N ARG A 181 -6.68 -9.35 -14.30
CA ARG A 181 -6.67 -8.25 -13.31
C ARG A 181 -5.77 -7.10 -13.75
N TRP A 182 -4.58 -7.39 -14.27
CA TRP A 182 -3.67 -6.39 -14.80
C TRP A 182 -4.30 -5.64 -15.99
N LEU A 183 -4.87 -6.35 -16.97
CA LEU A 183 -5.57 -5.73 -18.10
C LEU A 183 -6.66 -4.76 -17.62
N LYS A 184 -7.51 -5.22 -16.69
CA LYS A 184 -8.56 -4.37 -16.08
C LYS A 184 -7.96 -3.20 -15.31
N LYS A 185 -6.90 -3.42 -14.51
CA LYS A 185 -6.21 -2.37 -13.75
C LYS A 185 -5.69 -1.29 -14.68
N THR A 186 -5.01 -1.69 -15.74
CA THR A 186 -4.44 -0.80 -16.75
C THR A 186 -5.56 -0.04 -17.48
N ALA A 187 -6.64 -0.71 -17.90
CA ALA A 187 -7.79 -0.03 -18.50
C ALA A 187 -8.43 0.99 -17.53
N ASN A 188 -8.63 0.61 -16.27
CA ASN A 188 -9.17 1.46 -15.21
C ASN A 188 -8.27 2.67 -14.91
N ALA A 189 -6.97 2.62 -15.24
CA ALA A 189 -6.05 3.73 -15.07
C ALA A 189 -6.32 4.87 -16.07
N TYR A 190 -6.91 4.58 -17.24
CA TYR A 190 -7.15 5.56 -18.30
C TYR A 190 -8.64 5.84 -18.55
N GLN A 191 -9.53 4.94 -18.13
CA GLN A 191 -10.97 5.13 -18.28
C GLN A 191 -11.52 6.09 -17.20
N PRO A 192 -12.23 7.17 -17.59
CA PRO A 192 -12.89 8.07 -16.66
C PRO A 192 -13.83 7.33 -15.71
N ALA A 193 -13.70 7.60 -14.41
CA ALA A 193 -14.58 7.27 -13.28
C ALA A 193 -15.98 7.92 -13.26
N ALA A 194 -17.10 7.20 -13.27
CA ALA A 194 -18.32 7.79 -12.69
C ALA A 194 -18.24 7.77 -11.15
N ALA A 195 -18.89 8.73 -10.48
CA ALA A 195 -18.91 8.78 -9.01
C ALA A 195 -19.49 7.49 -8.39
N SER A 196 -20.45 6.85 -9.06
CA SER A 196 -21.05 5.57 -8.65
C SER A 196 -20.10 4.36 -8.76
N GLU A 197 -18.90 4.54 -9.31
CA GLU A 197 -17.88 3.50 -9.43
C GLU A 197 -16.70 3.72 -8.46
N VAL A 198 -16.87 4.67 -7.52
CA VAL A 198 -15.91 4.99 -6.46
C VAL A 198 -16.36 4.33 -5.16
N GLY A 199 -15.53 3.40 -4.68
CA GLY A 199 -15.65 2.82 -3.35
C GLY A 199 -14.75 3.53 -2.34
N VAL A 200 -15.00 3.28 -1.05
CA VAL A 200 -14.17 3.79 0.03
C VAL A 200 -13.79 2.64 0.95
N VAL A 201 -12.50 2.49 1.23
CA VAL A 201 -12.02 1.65 2.32
C VAL A 201 -11.57 2.56 3.44
N ILE A 202 -12.12 2.41 4.63
CA ILE A 202 -11.66 3.11 5.83
C ILE A 202 -10.91 2.10 6.69
N MET A 203 -9.66 2.41 7.01
CA MET A 203 -8.76 1.58 7.80
C MET A 203 -8.41 2.27 9.13
N PRO A 204 -9.19 2.02 10.19
CA PRO A 204 -8.83 2.39 11.55
C PRO A 204 -7.80 1.42 12.14
N HIS A 205 -7.19 1.79 13.27
CA HIS A 205 -6.36 0.89 14.05
C HIS A 205 -7.13 -0.36 14.49
N GLY A 206 -8.31 -0.16 15.10
CA GLY A 206 -9.09 -1.22 15.74
C GLY A 206 -8.61 -1.53 17.15
N ALA A 207 -9.53 -1.76 18.07
CA ALA A 207 -9.21 -2.15 19.45
C ALA A 207 -10.30 -3.08 20.00
N ASN A 208 -10.85 -2.76 21.17
CA ASN A 208 -12.00 -3.48 21.73
C ASN A 208 -13.31 -3.09 21.03
N GLN A 209 -14.40 -3.79 21.34
CA GLN A 209 -15.70 -3.57 20.70
C GLN A 209 -16.21 -2.13 20.90
N VAL A 210 -16.10 -1.58 22.11
CA VAL A 210 -16.55 -0.20 22.41
C VAL A 210 -15.85 0.81 21.52
N TRP A 211 -14.54 0.65 21.32
CA TRP A 211 -13.76 1.51 20.44
C TRP A 211 -14.18 1.36 18.98
N ASN A 212 -14.35 0.12 18.52
CA ASN A 212 -14.75 -0.15 17.13
C ASN A 212 -16.15 0.41 16.86
N ASP A 213 -17.09 0.26 17.81
CA ASP A 213 -18.45 0.77 17.71
C ASP A 213 -18.49 2.31 17.62
N ALA A 214 -17.67 3.01 18.39
CA ALA A 214 -17.58 4.47 18.32
C ALA A 214 -17.11 4.95 16.94
N VAL A 215 -16.15 4.25 16.34
CA VAL A 215 -15.67 4.55 14.98
C VAL A 215 -16.72 4.23 13.94
N GLU A 216 -17.39 3.08 14.03
CA GLU A 216 -18.49 2.71 13.13
C GLU A 216 -19.65 3.70 13.21
N GLN A 217 -20.03 4.15 14.40
CA GLN A 217 -21.07 5.17 14.59
C GLN A 217 -20.72 6.50 13.93
N MET A 218 -19.46 6.93 14.05
CA MET A 218 -18.96 8.14 13.38
C MET A 218 -19.00 8.02 11.84
N VAL A 219 -18.75 6.82 11.30
CA VAL A 219 -18.75 6.55 9.86
C VAL A 219 -20.17 6.29 9.32
N ALA A 220 -21.09 5.78 10.13
CA ALA A 220 -22.42 5.33 9.71
C ALA A 220 -23.19 6.34 8.82
N PRO A 221 -23.22 7.66 9.11
CA PRO A 221 -23.91 8.63 8.26
C PRO A 221 -23.36 8.72 6.82
N LEU A 222 -22.10 8.35 6.60
CA LEU A 222 -21.44 8.41 5.29
C LEU A 222 -21.85 7.24 4.38
N ARG A 223 -22.34 6.13 4.95
CA ARG A 223 -22.75 4.93 4.19
C ARG A 223 -23.98 5.18 3.31
N ALA A 224 -24.75 6.25 3.58
CA ALA A 224 -25.84 6.69 2.71
C ALA A 224 -25.35 7.29 1.38
N THR A 225 -24.11 7.78 1.34
CA THR A 225 -23.52 8.44 0.16
C THR A 225 -22.47 7.57 -0.52
N TYR A 226 -21.65 6.84 0.25
CA TYR A 226 -20.50 6.11 -0.28
C TYR A 226 -20.62 4.60 -0.03
N ALA A 227 -20.12 3.80 -0.98
CA ALA A 227 -19.89 2.38 -0.79
C ALA A 227 -18.66 2.18 0.10
N ILE A 228 -18.88 2.01 1.41
CA ILE A 228 -17.80 1.92 2.41
C ILE A 228 -17.57 0.46 2.83
N GLU A 229 -16.32 0.04 2.86
CA GLU A 229 -15.82 -1.13 3.58
C GLU A 229 -14.90 -0.69 4.73
N MET A 230 -15.00 -1.39 5.86
CA MET A 230 -14.15 -1.13 7.03
C MET A 230 -13.06 -2.19 7.09
N ALA A 231 -11.83 -1.76 7.38
CA ALA A 231 -10.66 -2.62 7.43
C ALA A 231 -9.86 -2.39 8.72
N PHE A 232 -10.38 -2.86 9.86
CA PHE A 232 -9.67 -2.79 11.15
C PHE A 232 -8.49 -3.76 11.15
N GLY A 233 -7.25 -3.26 11.27
CA GLY A 233 -6.12 -4.19 11.32
C GLY A 233 -4.74 -3.60 11.05
N MET A 234 -4.52 -2.29 11.23
CA MET A 234 -3.20 -1.66 11.11
C MET A 234 -2.44 -1.99 9.80
N GLY A 235 -3.15 -2.07 8.67
CA GLY A 235 -2.55 -2.48 7.40
C GLY A 235 -2.27 -3.98 7.30
N ASP A 236 -3.15 -4.82 7.84
CA ASP A 236 -3.18 -6.25 7.57
C ASP A 236 -3.61 -6.50 6.12
N ALA A 237 -2.74 -7.14 5.34
CA ALA A 237 -2.95 -7.33 3.91
C ALA A 237 -4.16 -8.22 3.56
N ARG A 238 -4.53 -9.17 4.43
CA ARG A 238 -5.67 -10.07 4.21
C ARG A 238 -6.98 -9.30 4.40
N ILE A 239 -7.07 -8.50 5.46
CA ILE A 239 -8.23 -7.64 5.73
C ILE A 239 -8.38 -6.60 4.61
N LEU A 240 -7.26 -6.01 4.17
CA LEU A 240 -7.28 -5.08 3.03
C LEU A 240 -7.71 -5.76 1.73
N GLN A 241 -7.24 -6.98 1.45
CA GLN A 241 -7.68 -7.76 0.29
C GLN A 241 -9.19 -8.01 0.33
N GLU A 242 -9.75 -8.38 1.49
CA GLU A 242 -11.17 -8.66 1.66
C GLU A 242 -12.02 -7.41 1.39
N ALA A 243 -11.70 -6.27 2.02
CA ALA A 243 -12.38 -5.00 1.81
C ALA A 243 -12.34 -4.55 0.34
N VAL A 244 -11.17 -4.64 -0.31
CA VAL A 244 -11.03 -4.31 -1.73
C VAL A 244 -11.85 -5.26 -2.61
N SER A 245 -11.83 -6.56 -2.32
CA SER A 245 -12.58 -7.55 -3.10
C SER A 245 -14.10 -7.34 -3.00
N ASN A 246 -14.60 -6.97 -1.82
CA ASN A 246 -16.02 -6.65 -1.60
C ASN A 246 -16.46 -5.42 -2.40
N LEU A 247 -15.60 -4.41 -2.53
CA LEU A 247 -15.87 -3.23 -3.37
C LEU A 247 -15.81 -3.57 -4.85
N GLU A 248 -14.81 -4.34 -5.31
CA GLU A 248 -14.72 -4.76 -6.71
C GLU A 248 -15.90 -5.65 -7.12
N ALA A 249 -16.39 -6.52 -6.23
CA ALA A 249 -17.60 -7.32 -6.45
C ALA A 249 -18.85 -6.45 -6.62
N ARG A 250 -18.85 -5.23 -6.08
CA ARG A 250 -19.88 -4.20 -6.26
C ARG A 250 -19.58 -3.23 -7.41
N HIS A 251 -18.66 -3.59 -8.30
CA HIS A 251 -18.23 -2.82 -9.47
C HIS A 251 -17.50 -1.50 -9.16
N MET A 252 -16.99 -1.32 -7.94
CA MET A 252 -16.14 -0.19 -7.61
C MET A 252 -14.74 -0.43 -8.20
N ARG A 253 -14.32 0.43 -9.12
CA ARG A 253 -13.01 0.32 -9.81
C ARG A 253 -12.02 1.43 -9.43
N LYS A 254 -12.50 2.44 -8.70
CA LYS A 254 -11.70 3.46 -8.05
C LYS A 254 -11.97 3.36 -6.56
N ILE A 255 -10.95 3.40 -5.73
CA ILE A 255 -11.10 3.26 -4.28
C ILE A 255 -10.36 4.39 -3.59
N VAL A 256 -11.09 5.19 -2.82
CA VAL A 256 -10.48 6.09 -1.83
C VAL A 256 -10.09 5.24 -0.62
N PHE A 257 -8.80 5.19 -0.32
CA PHE A 257 -8.27 4.47 0.83
C PHE A 257 -7.97 5.44 1.96
N VAL A 258 -8.78 5.43 3.01
CA VAL A 258 -8.64 6.30 4.17
C VAL A 258 -7.92 5.57 5.29
N ARG A 259 -6.69 5.98 5.58
CA ARG A 259 -5.99 5.64 6.83
C ARG A 259 -6.57 6.52 7.92
N LEU A 260 -7.42 5.97 8.78
CA LEU A 260 -8.00 6.70 9.91
C LEU A 260 -6.98 6.76 11.06
N TYR A 261 -5.87 7.45 10.79
CA TYR A 261 -4.71 7.65 11.66
C TYR A 261 -4.42 9.14 11.83
N ALA A 262 -3.84 9.48 12.99
CA ALA A 262 -3.61 10.85 13.43
C ALA A 262 -2.84 11.68 12.40
N LEU A 263 -1.75 11.14 11.85
CA LEU A 263 -0.83 11.86 10.96
C LEU A 263 -0.81 11.21 9.56
N THR A 264 -0.62 12.02 8.52
CA THR A 264 -0.68 11.56 7.12
C THR A 264 0.34 10.46 6.82
N ARG A 265 1.50 10.50 7.51
CA ARG A 265 2.58 9.51 7.37
C ARG A 265 2.28 8.16 8.00
N HIS A 266 1.39 8.10 9.00
CA HIS A 266 1.15 6.88 9.76
C HIS A 266 0.63 5.77 8.85
N LEU A 267 1.33 4.63 8.86
CA LEU A 267 1.02 3.43 8.05
C LEU A 267 1.03 3.67 6.53
N LYS A 268 1.46 4.84 6.04
CA LYS A 268 1.42 5.17 4.61
C LYS A 268 2.32 4.25 3.79
N GLU A 269 3.59 4.13 4.12
CA GLU A 269 4.54 3.31 3.33
C GLU A 269 4.11 1.84 3.28
N ARG A 270 3.72 1.27 4.42
CA ARG A 270 3.19 -0.10 4.51
C ARG A 270 1.94 -0.29 3.66
N THR A 271 0.95 0.59 3.78
CA THR A 271 -0.32 0.45 3.05
C THR A 271 -0.18 0.76 1.57
N ASP A 272 0.61 1.77 1.19
CA ASP A 272 0.91 2.06 -0.21
C ASP A 272 1.59 0.86 -0.88
N TYR A 273 2.50 0.18 -0.16
CA TYR A 273 3.10 -1.05 -0.66
C TYR A 273 2.03 -2.15 -0.83
N ILE A 274 1.24 -2.45 0.21
CA ILE A 274 0.18 -3.47 0.15
C ILE A 274 -0.83 -3.20 -0.99
N LEU A 275 -1.18 -1.94 -1.23
CA LEU A 275 -2.12 -1.51 -2.28
C LEU A 275 -1.49 -1.51 -3.69
N GLY A 276 -0.18 -1.77 -3.79
CA GLY A 276 0.55 -1.77 -5.06
C GLY A 276 0.79 -0.39 -5.64
N LEU A 277 0.92 0.63 -4.79
CA LEU A 277 1.22 2.02 -5.14
C LEU A 277 2.72 2.34 -5.10
N THR A 278 3.52 1.50 -4.42
CA THR A 278 4.98 1.59 -4.38
C THR A 278 5.60 0.19 -4.44
N ASP A 279 6.81 0.12 -5.00
CA ASP A 279 7.64 -1.08 -5.02
C ASP A 279 8.60 -1.20 -3.83
N SER A 280 8.75 -0.11 -3.07
CA SER A 280 9.63 -0.01 -1.90
C SER A 280 8.79 0.12 -0.63
N PRO A 281 8.78 -0.87 0.26
CA PRO A 281 8.37 -0.66 1.64
C PRO A 281 9.57 -0.10 2.37
N THR A 282 9.71 1.22 2.36
CA THR A 282 10.46 1.87 3.42
C THR A 282 9.72 1.62 4.75
N ALA A 283 10.50 1.30 5.80
CA ALA A 283 10.07 0.98 7.16
C ALA A 283 9.15 -0.24 7.38
N MET A 284 9.71 -1.45 7.20
CA MET A 284 9.31 -2.62 7.98
C MET A 284 9.68 -2.38 9.47
N GLY A 285 8.81 -1.71 10.24
CA GLY A 285 8.98 -1.66 11.69
C GLY A 285 8.33 -0.47 12.41
N HIS A 286 7.00 -0.49 12.57
CA HIS A 286 6.31 0.44 13.49
C HIS A 286 5.29 -0.21 14.42
N GLY A 287 5.14 -1.53 14.40
CA GLY A 287 4.36 -2.26 15.40
C GLY A 287 5.14 -3.52 15.79
N GLY A 288 5.31 -3.77 17.09
CA GLY A 288 6.09 -4.88 17.64
C GLY A 288 5.54 -6.29 17.38
N HIS A 289 4.83 -6.51 16.27
CA HIS A 289 4.15 -7.76 15.93
C HIS A 289 4.58 -8.36 14.59
N ASP A 290 5.39 -7.68 13.78
CA ASP A 290 5.84 -8.21 12.49
C ASP A 290 7.22 -8.86 12.62
N THR A 291 7.24 -10.10 13.14
CA THR A 291 8.46 -10.84 13.49
C THR A 291 9.07 -11.63 12.32
N THR A 292 8.57 -11.48 11.10
CA THR A 292 8.88 -12.43 10.01
C THR A 292 9.83 -11.92 8.94
N GLY A 293 10.23 -10.64 8.96
CA GLY A 293 11.17 -10.07 7.97
C GLY A 293 10.72 -10.17 6.50
N THR A 294 9.49 -10.62 6.25
CA THR A 294 8.93 -10.89 4.92
C THR A 294 7.97 -9.77 4.56
N TYR A 295 8.05 -9.28 3.32
CA TYR A 295 7.19 -8.22 2.82
C TYR A 295 5.72 -8.63 2.94
N PRO A 296 4.78 -7.74 3.34
CA PRO A 296 3.37 -8.10 3.37
C PRO A 296 2.87 -8.39 1.94
N PRO A 297 1.91 -9.32 1.73
CA PRO A 297 1.40 -9.58 0.40
C PRO A 297 0.67 -8.35 -0.15
N GLN A 298 0.83 -8.08 -1.44
CA GLN A 298 0.08 -7.01 -2.11
C GLN A 298 -1.28 -7.49 -2.58
N VAL A 299 -2.28 -6.61 -2.54
CA VAL A 299 -3.65 -6.94 -2.94
C VAL A 299 -3.73 -7.27 -4.43
N ARG A 300 -4.39 -8.36 -4.78
CA ARG A 300 -4.72 -8.78 -6.14
C ARG A 300 -5.97 -8.05 -6.60
N THR A 301 -5.83 -6.87 -7.19
CA THR A 301 -6.96 -6.00 -7.55
C THR A 301 -6.77 -5.28 -8.88
N ALA A 302 -7.88 -5.03 -9.57
CA ALA A 302 -7.95 -4.15 -10.73
C ALA A 302 -8.31 -2.69 -10.36
N ALA A 303 -8.59 -2.40 -9.09
CA ALA A 303 -8.91 -1.06 -8.66
C ALA A 303 -7.71 -0.10 -8.74
N GLN A 304 -8.00 1.17 -8.93
CA GLN A 304 -7.07 2.29 -8.75
C GLN A 304 -7.31 2.95 -7.39
N PHE A 305 -6.26 3.46 -6.74
CA PHE A 305 -6.35 4.03 -5.40
C PHE A 305 -5.88 5.48 -5.34
N GLU A 306 -6.52 6.23 -4.45
CA GLU A 306 -6.02 7.50 -3.90
C GLU A 306 -6.07 7.36 -2.39
N THR A 307 -5.02 7.77 -1.69
CA THR A 307 -4.88 7.48 -0.27
C THR A 307 -4.88 8.74 0.57
N VAL A 308 -5.67 8.76 1.64
CA VAL A 308 -5.80 9.91 2.56
C VAL A 308 -5.54 9.45 3.99
N GLY A 309 -5.04 10.34 4.84
CA GLY A 309 -4.88 10.12 6.28
C GLY A 309 -4.71 11.45 7.00
N GLY A 310 -4.21 11.43 8.23
CA GLY A 310 -3.86 12.65 8.94
C GLY A 310 -5.06 13.37 9.54
N TYR A 311 -5.94 12.65 10.22
CA TYR A 311 -7.17 13.26 10.75
C TYR A 311 -6.91 14.30 11.84
N GLU A 312 -5.72 14.33 12.46
CA GLU A 312 -5.30 15.37 13.40
C GLU A 312 -4.61 16.55 12.72
N GLU A 313 -4.32 16.50 11.42
CA GLU A 313 -3.64 17.60 10.72
C GLU A 313 -4.61 18.72 10.27
N THR A 314 -5.90 18.58 10.56
CA THR A 314 -6.93 19.58 10.27
C THR A 314 -7.23 20.47 11.48
N SER A 315 -7.51 21.75 11.23
CA SER A 315 -7.97 22.68 12.25
C SER A 315 -9.32 22.29 12.87
N ASP A 316 -10.11 21.43 12.21
CA ASP A 316 -11.37 20.89 12.76
C ASP A 316 -11.18 20.16 14.09
N VAL A 317 -10.00 19.59 14.35
CA VAL A 317 -9.70 18.89 15.61
C VAL A 317 -9.77 19.84 16.80
N ALA A 318 -9.35 21.09 16.64
CA ALA A 318 -9.47 22.10 17.70
C ALA A 318 -10.93 22.31 18.14
N ARG A 319 -11.89 22.23 17.22
CA ARG A 319 -13.32 22.31 17.57
C ARG A 319 -13.78 21.12 18.43
N ILE A 320 -13.31 19.92 18.12
CA ILE A 320 -13.64 18.73 18.91
C ILE A 320 -13.02 18.86 20.31
N LEU A 321 -11.75 19.23 20.38
CA LEU A 321 -11.03 19.42 21.64
C LEU A 321 -11.69 20.49 22.51
N HIS A 322 -12.14 21.59 21.92
CA HIS A 322 -12.91 22.62 22.62
C HIS A 322 -14.15 22.03 23.29
N GLU A 323 -14.96 21.27 22.54
CA GLU A 323 -16.15 20.62 23.10
C GLU A 323 -15.80 19.66 24.24
N ARG A 324 -14.73 18.87 24.11
CA ARG A 324 -14.26 17.97 25.18
C ARG A 324 -13.81 18.71 26.43
N ILE A 325 -13.18 19.88 26.28
CA ILE A 325 -12.79 20.75 27.40
C ILE A 325 -14.03 21.28 28.10
N VAL A 326 -14.96 21.90 27.36
CA VAL A 326 -16.16 22.53 27.92
C VAL A 326 -17.07 21.51 28.63
N GLU A 327 -17.09 20.25 28.19
CA GLU A 327 -17.84 19.19 28.85
C GLU A 327 -17.44 18.94 30.33
N ILE A 328 -16.19 19.23 30.72
CA ILE A 328 -15.68 18.94 32.08
C ILE A 328 -15.07 20.16 32.80
N SER A 329 -14.94 21.28 32.09
CA SER A 329 -14.42 22.55 32.60
C SER A 329 -15.54 23.35 33.28
N THR A 330 -15.34 23.74 34.53
CA THR A 330 -16.36 24.49 35.30
C THR A 330 -15.83 25.77 35.94
N ALA A 331 -14.51 25.90 36.08
CA ALA A 331 -13.83 27.08 36.61
C ALA A 331 -12.53 27.35 35.82
N PRO A 332 -12.61 27.89 34.58
CA PRO A 332 -11.47 27.94 33.66
C PRO A 332 -10.23 28.61 34.23
N ALA A 333 -10.38 29.72 34.97
CA ALA A 333 -9.28 30.48 35.58
C ALA A 333 -8.41 29.64 36.53
N ASP A 334 -8.95 28.56 37.10
CA ASP A 334 -8.27 27.66 38.03
C ASP A 334 -7.85 26.33 37.36
N GLU A 335 -8.10 26.16 36.07
CA GLU A 335 -7.97 24.87 35.37
C GLU A 335 -6.76 24.84 34.43
N THR A 336 -5.95 23.79 34.55
CA THR A 336 -4.92 23.43 33.56
C THR A 336 -5.38 22.21 32.77
N VAL A 337 -5.47 22.37 31.45
CA VAL A 337 -5.85 21.30 30.52
C VAL A 337 -4.61 20.61 29.95
N PHE A 338 -4.62 19.29 29.93
CA PHE A 338 -3.64 18.44 29.26
C PHE A 338 -4.30 17.73 28.08
N LEU A 339 -3.84 18.04 26.86
CA LEU A 339 -4.20 17.30 25.66
C LEU A 339 -3.19 16.16 25.49
N VAL A 340 -3.63 14.93 25.74
CA VAL A 340 -2.72 13.77 25.81
C VAL A 340 -2.97 12.84 24.64
N ALA A 341 -1.94 12.70 23.80
CA ALA A 341 -1.96 11.85 22.60
C ALA A 341 -1.03 10.62 22.75
N HIS A 342 -1.12 9.70 21.79
CA HIS A 342 -0.38 8.44 21.81
C HIS A 342 1.15 8.63 21.75
N GLY A 343 1.67 9.50 20.87
CA GLY A 343 3.10 9.75 20.71
C GLY A 343 3.84 8.79 19.78
N GLU A 344 5.13 9.06 19.58
CA GLU A 344 5.98 8.43 18.56
C GLU A 344 7.29 7.83 19.10
N LYS A 345 7.91 6.93 18.33
CA LYS A 345 9.19 6.32 18.73
C LYS A 345 10.34 7.32 18.70
N LEU A 346 10.44 8.07 17.61
CA LEU A 346 11.56 8.97 17.34
C LEU A 346 11.27 10.32 17.95
N ASP A 347 12.27 10.91 18.60
CA ASP A 347 12.10 12.18 19.33
C ASP A 347 11.70 13.33 18.40
N GLU A 348 12.24 13.36 17.18
CA GLU A 348 11.89 14.37 16.18
C GLU A 348 10.42 14.24 15.73
N ASP A 349 9.94 13.02 15.51
CA ASP A 349 8.57 12.79 15.04
C ASP A 349 7.53 13.02 16.15
N ASP A 350 7.90 12.68 17.38
CA ASP A 350 7.13 12.97 18.59
C ASP A 350 7.07 14.49 18.86
N ALA A 351 8.17 15.20 18.63
CA ALA A 351 8.20 16.66 18.71
C ALA A 351 7.33 17.32 17.64
N LYS A 352 7.34 16.82 16.39
CA LYS A 352 6.43 17.28 15.33
C LYS A 352 4.96 17.07 15.69
N TRP A 353 4.62 15.93 16.29
CA TRP A 353 3.24 15.68 16.74
C TRP A 353 2.83 16.64 17.85
N ARG A 354 3.68 16.85 18.87
CA ARG A 354 3.40 17.87 19.89
C ARG A 354 3.29 19.29 19.32
N ALA A 355 4.07 19.63 18.29
CA ALA A 355 3.96 20.92 17.62
C ALA A 355 2.60 21.10 16.92
N LEU A 356 2.07 20.03 16.32
CA LEU A 356 0.71 20.01 15.76
C LEU A 356 -0.36 20.22 16.85
N ILE A 357 -0.26 19.50 17.96
CA ILE A 357 -1.18 19.67 19.09
C ILE A 357 -1.08 21.10 19.64
N ASN A 358 0.13 21.67 19.74
CA ASN A 358 0.31 23.07 20.13
C ASN A 358 -0.34 24.06 19.15
N ALA A 359 -0.36 23.78 17.85
CA ALA A 359 -1.09 24.61 16.89
C ALA A 359 -2.62 24.57 17.14
N HIS A 360 -3.17 23.42 17.53
CA HIS A 360 -4.56 23.35 17.99
C HIS A 360 -4.77 24.15 19.28
N ILE A 361 -3.82 24.10 20.22
CA ILE A 361 -3.87 24.91 21.46
C ILE A 361 -3.93 26.40 21.15
N GLU A 362 -3.15 26.90 20.19
CA GLU A 362 -3.23 28.31 19.79
C GLU A 362 -4.58 28.68 19.17
N THR A 363 -5.23 27.73 18.47
CA THR A 363 -6.60 27.91 17.97
C THR A 363 -7.60 27.91 19.14
N LEU A 364 -7.47 26.99 20.09
CA LEU A 364 -8.32 26.92 21.29
C LEU A 364 -8.26 28.21 22.10
N LYS A 365 -7.09 28.82 22.27
CA LYS A 365 -6.93 30.08 23.02
C LYS A 365 -7.64 31.29 22.40
N GLN A 366 -8.11 31.19 21.16
CA GLN A 366 -8.94 32.24 20.54
C GLN A 366 -10.39 32.18 21.00
N ASP A 367 -10.84 31.05 21.57
CA ASP A 367 -12.16 30.91 22.16
C ASP A 367 -12.24 31.59 23.54
N PRO A 368 -13.31 32.35 23.86
CA PRO A 368 -13.42 33.07 25.14
C PRO A 368 -13.38 32.20 26.40
N HIS A 369 -13.88 30.96 26.34
CA HIS A 369 -13.83 30.02 27.48
C HIS A 369 -12.41 29.49 27.64
N CYS A 370 -11.80 29.02 26.56
CA CYS A 370 -10.44 28.50 26.60
C CYS A 370 -9.37 29.57 26.87
N ALA A 371 -9.61 30.84 26.50
CA ALA A 371 -8.74 31.97 26.82
C ALA A 371 -8.64 32.25 28.34
N GLN A 372 -9.65 31.82 29.12
CA GLN A 372 -9.65 31.94 30.57
C GLN A 372 -8.92 30.78 31.27
N LEU A 373 -8.58 29.71 30.55
CA LEU A 373 -7.86 28.58 31.13
C LEU A 373 -6.49 29.01 31.65
N LYS A 374 -6.12 28.56 32.84
CA LYS A 374 -4.81 28.83 33.45
C LYS A 374 -3.67 28.40 32.52
N ALA A 375 -3.81 27.23 31.89
CA ALA A 375 -2.93 26.75 30.84
C ALA A 375 -3.57 25.61 30.03
N ILE A 376 -3.11 25.44 28.80
CA ILE A 376 -3.35 24.24 27.99
C ILE A 376 -1.99 23.69 27.57
N ARG A 377 -1.76 22.39 27.76
CA ARG A 377 -0.47 21.71 27.55
C ARG A 377 -0.64 20.50 26.64
N ALA A 378 0.21 20.40 25.62
CA ALA A 378 0.31 19.21 24.78
C ALA A 378 1.23 18.18 25.45
N ALA A 379 0.83 16.91 25.45
CA ALA A 379 1.63 15.81 25.94
C ALA A 379 1.44 14.55 25.10
N THR A 380 2.48 13.72 25.04
CA THR A 380 2.46 12.42 24.38
C THR A 380 2.97 11.35 25.33
N VAL A 381 2.27 10.23 25.47
CA VAL A 381 2.64 9.15 26.40
C VAL A 381 3.63 8.14 25.82
N ARG A 382 3.77 8.09 24.49
CA ARG A 382 4.69 7.21 23.74
C ARG A 382 4.47 5.74 24.09
N GLU A 383 3.20 5.30 24.07
CA GLU A 383 2.68 4.07 24.71
C GLU A 383 3.49 2.79 24.40
N ASP A 384 3.97 2.66 23.16
CA ASP A 384 4.59 1.44 22.64
C ASP A 384 6.09 1.29 22.93
N TRP A 385 6.73 2.31 23.51
CA TRP A 385 8.19 2.34 23.67
C TRP A 385 8.57 2.46 25.14
N PRO A 386 8.79 1.36 25.87
CA PRO A 386 8.93 1.35 27.34
C PRO A 386 9.85 2.45 27.88
N ASP A 387 11.08 2.56 27.39
CA ASP A 387 12.04 3.56 27.89
C ASP A 387 11.58 5.00 27.65
N LYS A 388 10.93 5.26 26.51
CA LYS A 388 10.39 6.59 26.16
C LYS A 388 9.10 6.88 26.92
N ARG A 389 8.25 5.86 27.06
CA ARG A 389 6.99 5.91 27.81
C ARG A 389 7.24 6.22 29.26
N ASP A 390 8.16 5.53 29.91
CA ASP A 390 8.38 5.70 31.35
C ASP A 390 8.84 7.12 31.68
N LYS A 391 9.72 7.69 30.85
CA LYS A 391 10.09 9.11 30.93
C LYS A 391 8.90 10.03 30.69
N ALA A 392 8.16 9.83 29.60
CA ALA A 392 7.04 10.69 29.23
C ALA A 392 5.91 10.66 30.27
N VAL A 393 5.58 9.47 30.79
CA VAL A 393 4.59 9.29 31.85
C VAL A 393 5.04 9.99 33.13
N LYS A 394 6.31 9.85 33.53
CA LYS A 394 6.83 10.60 34.69
C LYS A 394 6.66 12.10 34.50
N ASP A 395 7.10 12.64 33.36
CA ASP A 395 7.01 14.07 33.07
C ASP A 395 5.53 14.56 33.09
N ILE A 396 4.58 13.76 32.59
CA ILE A 396 3.14 14.06 32.65
C ILE A 396 2.59 14.01 34.08
N ARG A 397 2.99 13.01 34.86
CA ARG A 397 2.57 12.89 36.28
C ARG A 397 3.00 14.11 37.09
N ASP A 398 4.27 14.52 36.95
CA ASP A 398 4.82 15.70 37.63
C ASP A 398 4.03 16.99 37.26
N MET A 399 3.62 17.12 35.98
CA MET A 399 2.79 18.24 35.52
C MET A 399 1.37 18.21 36.11
N ILE A 400 0.73 17.04 36.16
CA ILE A 400 -0.62 16.89 36.73
C ILE A 400 -0.60 17.22 38.22
N GLU A 401 0.36 16.68 38.98
CA GLU A 401 0.52 16.96 40.42
C GLU A 401 0.73 18.45 40.69
N THR A 402 1.56 19.12 39.88
CA THR A 402 1.79 20.56 40.01
C THR A 402 0.53 21.38 39.72
N ALA A 403 -0.21 20.98 38.69
CA ALA A 403 -1.47 21.64 38.33
C ALA A 403 -2.53 21.48 39.43
N SER A 404 -2.67 20.28 40.00
CA SER A 404 -3.66 19.97 41.03
C SER A 404 -3.35 20.63 42.38
N GLN A 405 -2.09 20.96 42.68
CA GLN A 405 -1.72 21.71 43.88
C GLN A 405 -2.19 23.18 43.85
N THR A 406 -2.40 23.75 42.66
CA THR A 406 -2.66 25.18 42.48
C THR A 406 -3.95 25.46 41.71
N GLY A 407 -4.82 24.45 41.59
CA GLY A 407 -6.01 24.48 40.75
C GLY A 407 -6.49 23.07 40.41
N ARG A 408 -7.20 22.93 39.29
CA ARG A 408 -7.71 21.65 38.78
C ARG A 408 -6.92 21.20 37.56
N ALA A 409 -6.56 19.91 37.52
CA ALA A 409 -6.00 19.27 36.33
C ALA A 409 -7.12 18.59 35.52
N LEU A 410 -7.27 18.98 34.26
CA LEU A 410 -8.20 18.35 33.32
C LEU A 410 -7.40 17.61 32.25
N LEU A 411 -7.69 16.34 32.02
CA LEU A 411 -7.03 15.50 31.03
C LEU A 411 -8.00 15.18 29.90
N ILE A 412 -7.67 15.59 28.68
CA ILE A 412 -8.46 15.34 27.48
C ILE A 412 -7.71 14.32 26.62
N ALA A 413 -8.38 13.22 26.30
CA ALA A 413 -7.82 12.21 25.41
C ALA A 413 -7.77 12.72 23.96
N ASP A 414 -6.58 13.13 23.51
CA ASP A 414 -6.32 13.57 22.13
C ASP A 414 -5.93 12.36 21.26
N ARG A 415 -6.93 11.50 21.05
CA ARG A 415 -6.83 10.26 20.25
C ARG A 415 -8.20 9.93 19.67
N LEU A 416 -8.23 9.07 18.66
CA LEU A 416 -9.47 8.76 17.94
C LEU A 416 -10.65 8.39 18.86
N HIS A 417 -10.45 7.51 19.84
CA HIS A 417 -11.48 7.20 20.83
C HIS A 417 -10.90 6.59 22.11
N GLY A 418 -11.59 6.80 23.24
CA GLY A 418 -11.19 6.28 24.54
C GLY A 418 -10.02 7.05 25.15
N SER A 419 -9.71 6.75 26.42
CA SER A 419 -8.48 7.22 27.08
C SER A 419 -7.31 6.26 26.97
N GLY A 420 -7.51 5.05 26.44
CA GLY A 420 -6.50 3.99 26.46
C GLY A 420 -5.93 3.76 27.87
N PRO A 421 -4.60 3.74 28.06
CA PRO A 421 -3.99 3.37 29.34
C PRO A 421 -3.99 4.49 30.40
N TYR A 422 -4.51 5.69 30.11
CA TYR A 422 -4.36 6.87 30.99
C TYR A 422 -4.83 6.64 32.44
N PRO A 423 -6.00 6.02 32.70
CA PRO A 423 -6.44 5.77 34.08
C PRO A 423 -5.44 4.95 34.90
N LYS A 424 -4.75 4.00 34.26
CA LYS A 424 -3.71 3.18 34.89
C LYS A 424 -2.40 3.94 35.05
N LEU A 425 -1.98 4.67 34.01
CA LEU A 425 -0.71 5.41 34.01
C LEU A 425 -0.70 6.57 35.02
N PHE A 426 -1.86 7.21 35.22
CA PHE A 426 -2.02 8.37 36.10
C PHE A 426 -2.76 8.04 37.40
N GLN A 427 -2.81 6.76 37.78
CA GLN A 427 -3.43 6.33 39.03
C GLN A 427 -2.80 7.06 40.23
N GLY A 428 -3.64 7.44 41.19
CA GLY A 428 -3.26 8.13 42.42
C GLY A 428 -3.11 9.64 42.30
N LEU A 429 -3.31 10.21 41.11
CA LEU A 429 -3.30 11.67 40.90
C LEU A 429 -4.71 12.25 40.99
N ASP A 430 -4.80 13.53 41.35
CA ASP A 430 -6.04 14.30 41.35
C ASP A 430 -6.22 15.01 39.99
N TYR A 431 -7.10 14.45 39.15
CA TYR A 431 -7.44 15.01 37.84
C TYR A 431 -8.85 14.58 37.41
N THR A 432 -9.45 15.34 36.50
CA THR A 432 -10.71 14.97 35.81
C THR A 432 -10.39 14.55 34.38
N LEU A 433 -10.92 13.41 33.94
CA LEU A 433 -10.69 12.83 32.61
C LEU A 433 -11.90 13.02 31.69
N ASN A 434 -11.66 13.48 30.46
CA ASN A 434 -12.55 13.26 29.32
C ASN A 434 -11.96 12.16 28.42
N ASP A 435 -12.64 11.02 28.34
CA ASP A 435 -12.20 9.82 27.62
C ASP A 435 -12.92 9.61 26.28
N LYS A 436 -13.77 10.54 25.84
CA LYS A 436 -14.56 10.37 24.62
C LYS A 436 -13.71 10.37 23.33
N GLY A 437 -12.55 11.02 23.37
CA GLY A 437 -11.66 11.17 22.24
C GLY A 437 -12.23 12.01 21.09
N LEU A 438 -11.67 11.80 19.91
CA LEU A 438 -11.93 12.57 18.69
C LEU A 438 -13.03 12.00 17.77
N ALA A 439 -13.59 10.83 18.09
CA ALA A 439 -14.73 10.25 17.40
C ALA A 439 -15.96 11.15 17.61
N HIS A 440 -16.21 12.02 16.63
CA HIS A 440 -17.15 13.14 16.74
C HIS A 440 -17.76 13.48 15.36
N PRO A 441 -18.99 14.01 15.27
CA PRO A 441 -19.60 14.41 14.00
C PRO A 441 -18.77 15.41 13.17
N VAL A 442 -17.94 16.22 13.83
CA VAL A 442 -16.96 17.08 13.15
C VAL A 442 -15.99 16.27 12.30
N LEU A 443 -15.51 15.14 12.83
CA LEU A 443 -14.60 14.23 12.12
C LEU A 443 -15.32 13.46 11.01
N THR A 444 -16.62 13.18 11.15
CA THR A 444 -17.48 12.72 10.05
C THR A 444 -17.51 13.72 8.89
N GLY A 445 -17.56 15.02 9.19
CA GLY A 445 -17.49 16.09 8.18
C GLY A 445 -16.14 16.18 7.49
N TRP A 446 -15.04 16.04 8.25
CA TRP A 446 -13.69 15.95 7.68
C TRP A 446 -13.56 14.73 6.76
N LEU A 447 -14.02 13.55 7.19
CA LEU A 447 -14.00 12.32 6.39
C LEU A 447 -14.72 12.51 5.05
N ARG A 448 -15.92 13.10 5.06
CA ARG A 448 -16.67 13.42 3.84
C ARG A 448 -15.84 14.28 2.89
N THR A 449 -15.28 15.37 3.39
CA THR A 449 -14.48 16.32 2.59
C THR A 449 -13.22 15.66 2.02
N ALA A 450 -12.53 14.84 2.83
CA ALA A 450 -11.36 14.08 2.43
C ALA A 450 -11.70 13.06 1.33
N ILE A 451 -12.81 12.32 1.49
CA ILE A 451 -13.29 11.35 0.51
C ILE A 451 -13.65 12.05 -0.80
N ASP A 452 -14.42 13.14 -0.76
CA ASP A 452 -14.84 13.87 -1.96
C ASP A 452 -13.64 14.43 -2.73
N ARG A 453 -12.66 14.99 -2.02
CA ARG A 453 -11.43 15.48 -2.65
C ARG A 453 -10.64 14.37 -3.32
N ALA A 454 -10.45 13.24 -2.64
CA ALA A 454 -9.73 12.09 -3.20
C ALA A 454 -10.48 11.44 -4.38
N ALA A 455 -11.81 11.35 -4.28
CA ALA A 455 -12.66 10.87 -5.36
C ALA A 455 -12.58 11.78 -6.59
N ALA A 456 -12.54 13.10 -6.41
CA ALA A 456 -12.33 14.05 -7.49
C ALA A 456 -10.99 13.83 -8.19
N THR A 457 -9.91 13.61 -7.43
CA THR A 457 -8.58 13.24 -8.00
C THR A 457 -8.64 11.94 -8.79
N LEU A 458 -9.33 10.91 -8.28
CA LEU A 458 -9.44 9.60 -8.94
C LEU A 458 -10.26 9.58 -10.22
N THR A 459 -11.25 10.47 -10.30
CA THR A 459 -12.21 10.56 -11.41
C THR A 459 -11.80 11.59 -12.45
N ALA A 460 -10.84 12.48 -12.12
CA ALA A 460 -10.26 13.42 -13.05
C ALA A 460 -9.66 12.71 -14.29
N PRO A 461 -9.83 13.27 -15.50
CA PRO A 461 -9.20 12.72 -16.70
C PRO A 461 -7.68 12.67 -16.53
N ARG A 462 -7.08 11.49 -16.68
CA ARG A 462 -5.61 11.37 -16.75
C ARG A 462 -5.12 11.86 -18.09
N ALA A 463 -3.99 12.58 -18.09
CA ALA A 463 -3.30 12.93 -19.32
C ALA A 463 -2.94 11.65 -20.09
N THR A 464 -3.18 11.66 -21.40
CA THR A 464 -2.67 10.63 -22.29
C THR A 464 -1.13 10.65 -22.19
N PRO A 465 -0.46 9.55 -21.85
CA PRO A 465 0.99 9.54 -21.84
C PRO A 465 1.49 9.89 -23.24
N SER A 466 2.29 10.95 -23.34
CA SER A 466 3.00 11.30 -24.56
C SER A 466 4.25 10.45 -24.68
N ARG A 467 4.34 9.64 -25.73
CA ARG A 467 5.62 9.18 -26.25
C ARG A 467 5.60 9.29 -27.76
#